data_AF-A0A8T5T970-F1
#
_entry.id   AF-A0A8T5T970-F1
#
_cell.length_a   1.000
_cell.length_b   1.000
_cell.length_c   1.000
_cell.angle_alpha   90.00
_cell.angle_beta   90.00
_cell.angle_gamma   90.00
#
_symmetry.space_group_name_H-M   'P 1'
#
loop_
_entity.id
_entity.type
_entity.pdbx_description
1 polymer ?
#
loop_
_entity_poly.entity_id
_entity_poly.type
_entity_poly.pdbx_seq_one_letter_code
_entity_poly.pdbx_strand_id
1 'polypeptide(L)'
;MIFFKSYNKYSTKLRTFKSDIAPVGFYFDIFPTEVFQIPILPIPMRIDKLTNGKPTLFIIPNREKLEKLSNRLNLSINFNLFYTIGVKNFIGYARLKQKEITLRHLDDDKIRKWWNASINISAFNPDLVESFTYINSQFLKCFFHIDKNNLDPFQDRDDYKNILIHYCDSIIKYFRKKIERNIFFIKKGNKIEIEKLYLENNQKYYPLVIKMPVNDLTTNKTHEMGFVPYLIYDDLLDSFYYNKKTLEDADSIDLKVYQHNEIINIRSTIENNRTNSNEKNLKDLNLEQILQKLNIY
;
A
#
# COMPACT_ATOMS: atom_id res chain seq x y z
N MET A 1 26.57 29.05 36.81
CA MET A 1 25.55 29.05 35.75
C MET A 1 25.65 27.70 35.01
N ILE A 2 24.97 26.68 35.50
CA ILE A 2 25.01 25.33 34.91
C ILE A 2 23.75 25.20 34.07
N PHE A 3 23.94 25.18 32.76
CA PHE A 3 22.87 24.92 31.79
C PHE A 3 22.33 23.51 32.02
N PHE A 4 21.07 23.40 32.44
CA PHE A 4 20.33 22.15 32.36
C PHE A 4 20.21 21.76 30.88
N LYS A 5 20.91 20.69 30.47
CA LYS A 5 20.59 19.97 29.25
C LYS A 5 19.15 19.48 29.38
N SER A 6 18.26 20.08 28.59
CA SER A 6 16.93 19.54 28.30
C SER A 6 17.09 18.10 27.80
N TYR A 7 16.81 17.12 28.66
CA TYR A 7 16.57 15.75 28.20
C TYR A 7 15.35 15.81 27.27
N ASN A 8 15.58 15.68 25.96
CA ASN A 8 14.50 15.46 25.01
C ASN A 8 13.74 14.22 25.47
N LYS A 9 12.58 14.44 26.10
CA LYS A 9 11.71 13.39 26.61
C LYS A 9 11.15 12.68 25.39
N TYR A 10 11.74 11.54 25.03
CA TYR A 10 11.28 10.72 23.91
C TYR A 10 9.76 10.52 24.04
N SER A 11 9.04 10.75 22.93
CA SER A 11 7.59 10.61 22.97
C SER A 11 7.23 9.17 23.29
N THR A 12 6.36 8.98 24.29
CA THR A 12 5.91 7.63 24.66
C THR A 12 4.89 7.07 23.67
N LYS A 13 4.31 7.91 22.80
CA LYS A 13 3.31 7.55 21.79
C LYS A 13 3.44 8.42 20.54
N LEU A 14 3.18 7.82 19.38
CA LEU A 14 2.96 8.59 18.16
C LEU A 14 1.61 9.32 18.25
N ARG A 15 1.59 10.61 17.88
CA ARG A 15 0.36 11.40 17.87
C ARG A 15 -0.60 10.81 16.82
N THR A 16 -1.84 10.57 17.21
CA THR A 16 -2.88 10.08 16.30
C THR A 16 -4.17 10.87 16.50
N PHE A 17 -4.92 11.07 15.41
CA PHE A 17 -6.18 11.81 15.42
C PHE A 17 -7.34 10.81 15.39
N LYS A 18 -8.30 10.94 16.31
CA LYS A 18 -9.42 9.99 16.43
C LYS A 18 -10.37 10.02 15.22
N SER A 19 -10.59 11.19 14.64
CA SER A 19 -11.49 11.40 13.50
C SER A 19 -10.88 11.01 12.15
N ASP A 20 -9.60 10.61 12.13
CA ASP A 20 -8.88 10.28 10.91
C ASP A 20 -9.04 8.79 10.59
N ILE A 21 -9.55 8.47 9.40
CA ILE A 21 -9.80 7.10 8.95
C ILE A 21 -8.52 6.36 8.52
N ALA A 22 -7.45 7.10 8.23
CA ALA A 22 -6.14 6.56 7.82
C ALA A 22 -6.25 5.46 6.74
N PRO A 23 -6.56 5.82 5.48
CA PRO A 23 -6.58 4.84 4.40
C PRO A 23 -5.19 4.27 4.19
N VAL A 24 -5.08 2.98 3.87
CA VAL A 24 -3.83 2.31 3.47
C VAL A 24 -4.14 1.36 2.34
N GLY A 25 -3.46 1.50 1.21
CA GLY A 25 -3.48 0.51 0.13
C GLY A 25 -2.13 -0.17 -0.01
N PHE A 26 -2.14 -1.35 -0.63
CA PHE A 26 -0.94 -2.12 -0.94
C PHE A 26 -0.70 -2.13 -2.45
N TYR A 27 0.56 -2.08 -2.86
CA TYR A 27 0.95 -2.23 -4.25
C TYR A 27 2.30 -2.94 -4.39
N PHE A 28 2.54 -3.51 -5.57
CA PHE A 28 3.83 -4.05 -5.96
C PHE A 28 4.84 -2.94 -6.23
N ASP A 29 5.94 -2.96 -5.51
CA ASP A 29 7.05 -2.05 -5.64
C ASP A 29 8.25 -2.72 -6.34
N ILE A 30 9.30 -1.95 -6.60
CA ILE A 30 10.46 -2.44 -7.36
C ILE A 30 11.58 -2.85 -6.40
N PHE A 31 11.80 -2.07 -5.34
CA PHE A 31 13.01 -2.15 -4.54
C PHE A 31 12.82 -2.94 -3.25
N PRO A 32 13.48 -4.09 -3.07
CA PRO A 32 13.49 -4.76 -1.79
C PRO A 32 14.30 -3.94 -0.80
N THR A 33 13.87 -3.95 0.45
CA THR A 33 14.64 -3.39 1.58
C THR A 33 14.77 -4.46 2.66
N GLU A 34 15.54 -4.17 3.72
CA GLU A 34 15.61 -5.06 4.89
C GLU A 34 14.23 -5.39 5.46
N VAL A 35 13.30 -4.42 5.42
CA VAL A 35 11.93 -4.58 5.92
C VAL A 35 11.01 -5.19 4.86
N PHE A 36 11.28 -4.89 3.60
CA PHE A 36 10.43 -5.21 2.46
C PHE A 36 11.16 -6.14 1.49
N GLN A 37 11.63 -7.30 1.97
CA GLN A 37 12.38 -8.25 1.13
C GLN A 37 11.59 -8.68 -0.11
N ILE A 38 10.28 -8.86 0.05
CA ILE A 38 9.34 -8.93 -1.06
C ILE A 38 8.64 -7.56 -1.12
N PRO A 39 8.85 -6.76 -2.18
CA PRO A 39 8.47 -5.35 -2.18
C PRO A 39 6.96 -5.12 -2.38
N ILE A 40 6.15 -5.48 -1.40
CA ILE A 40 4.73 -5.07 -1.34
C ILE A 40 4.62 -3.94 -0.32
N LEU A 41 4.44 -2.72 -0.81
CA LEU A 41 4.48 -1.52 0.04
C LEU A 41 3.08 -1.10 0.49
N PRO A 42 2.88 -0.85 1.80
CA PRO A 42 1.73 -0.12 2.32
C PRO A 42 1.91 1.38 2.11
N ILE A 43 0.88 2.07 1.61
CA ILE A 43 0.90 3.53 1.51
C ILE A 43 -0.49 4.16 1.75
N PRO A 44 -0.58 5.28 2.48
CA PRO A 44 0.45 5.85 3.35
C PRO A 44 0.86 4.90 4.50
N MET A 45 2.07 5.02 5.03
CA MET A 45 2.54 4.18 6.15
C MET A 45 2.05 4.73 7.49
N ARG A 46 0.76 4.54 7.79
CA ARG A 46 0.07 5.02 9.01
C ARG A 46 0.40 4.23 10.28
N ILE A 47 1.70 4.13 10.59
CA ILE A 47 2.21 3.41 11.75
C ILE A 47 1.67 3.97 13.07
N ASP A 48 1.26 5.25 13.11
CA ASP A 48 0.62 5.87 14.27
C ASP A 48 -0.69 5.16 14.66
N LYS A 49 -1.46 4.66 13.69
CA LYS A 49 -2.70 3.93 13.96
C LYS A 49 -2.41 2.55 14.52
N LEU A 50 -1.50 1.84 13.88
CA LEU A 50 -1.07 0.51 14.26
C LEU A 50 -0.48 0.50 15.68
N THR A 51 0.46 1.40 15.97
CA THR A 51 1.14 1.46 17.29
C THR A 51 0.24 1.96 18.43
N ASN A 52 -0.91 2.55 18.11
CA ASN A 52 -1.93 2.97 19.07
C ASN A 52 -3.13 2.01 19.13
N GLY A 53 -3.15 0.92 18.36
CA GLY A 53 -4.29 0.00 18.31
C GLY A 53 -5.58 0.67 17.80
N LYS A 54 -5.46 1.56 16.81
CA LYS A 54 -6.57 2.34 16.20
C LYS A 54 -6.80 1.87 14.77
N PRO A 55 -8.05 1.84 14.28
CA PRO A 55 -8.34 1.27 12.98
C PRO A 55 -7.68 2.03 11.84
N THR A 56 -7.40 1.29 10.78
CA THR A 56 -6.92 1.75 9.47
C THR A 56 -7.88 1.23 8.41
N LEU A 57 -8.33 2.07 7.49
CA LEU A 57 -9.14 1.59 6.35
C LEU A 57 -8.24 0.99 5.28
N PHE A 58 -8.35 -0.31 5.03
CA PHE A 58 -7.66 -0.93 3.90
C PHE A 58 -8.36 -0.61 2.57
N ILE A 59 -7.61 -0.06 1.62
CA ILE A 59 -8.08 0.15 0.25
C ILE A 59 -7.81 -1.10 -0.57
N ILE A 60 -8.90 -1.73 -1.02
CA ILE A 60 -8.87 -2.94 -1.83
C ILE A 60 -9.01 -2.54 -3.30
N PRO A 61 -8.03 -2.82 -4.18
CA PRO A 61 -8.18 -2.57 -5.61
C PRO A 61 -9.34 -3.37 -6.20
N ASN A 62 -9.83 -2.96 -7.37
CA ASN A 62 -10.87 -3.67 -8.09
C ASN A 62 -10.32 -5.01 -8.60
N ARG A 63 -10.57 -6.05 -7.80
CA ARG A 63 -10.09 -7.41 -8.04
C ARG A 63 -10.56 -7.98 -9.37
N GLU A 64 -11.82 -7.79 -9.74
CA GLU A 64 -12.37 -8.28 -11.00
C GLU A 64 -11.61 -7.69 -12.21
N LYS A 65 -11.29 -6.39 -12.19
CA LYS A 65 -10.49 -5.76 -13.24
C LYS A 65 -9.07 -6.32 -13.31
N LEU A 66 -8.44 -6.55 -12.16
CA LEU A 66 -7.11 -7.14 -12.08
C LEU A 66 -7.12 -8.58 -12.58
N GLU A 67 -8.08 -9.40 -12.18
CA GLU A 67 -8.23 -10.78 -12.64
C GLU A 67 -8.46 -10.85 -14.15
N LYS A 68 -9.34 -10.01 -14.72
CA LYS A 68 -9.54 -9.91 -16.17
C LYS A 68 -8.24 -9.54 -16.89
N LEU A 69 -7.47 -8.60 -16.35
CA LEU A 69 -6.16 -8.23 -16.90
C LEU A 69 -5.17 -9.39 -16.83
N SER A 70 -5.03 -10.02 -15.66
CA SER A 70 -4.15 -11.17 -15.44
C SER A 70 -4.50 -12.32 -16.38
N ASN A 71 -5.78 -12.65 -16.56
CA ASN A 71 -6.24 -13.65 -17.53
C ASN A 71 -5.70 -13.34 -18.94
N ARG A 72 -5.83 -12.09 -19.39
CA ARG A 72 -5.36 -11.66 -20.72
C ARG A 72 -3.84 -11.72 -20.86
N LEU A 73 -3.11 -11.50 -19.77
CA LEU A 73 -1.65 -11.58 -19.73
C LEU A 73 -1.14 -13.01 -19.43
N ASN A 74 -2.01 -14.02 -19.38
CA ASN A 74 -1.64 -15.38 -18.96
C ASN A 74 -1.00 -15.46 -17.54
N LEU A 75 -1.37 -14.52 -16.67
CA LEU A 75 -0.92 -14.44 -15.28
C LEU A 75 -2.04 -14.82 -14.30
N SER A 76 -1.68 -15.10 -13.05
CA SER A 76 -2.59 -15.20 -11.91
C SER A 76 -1.95 -14.53 -10.70
N ILE A 77 -2.77 -13.90 -9.85
CA ILE A 77 -2.31 -13.23 -8.63
C ILE A 77 -2.85 -13.98 -7.44
N ASN A 78 -1.96 -14.39 -6.53
CA ASN A 78 -2.35 -14.88 -5.23
C ASN A 78 -2.60 -13.70 -4.29
N PHE A 79 -3.83 -13.16 -4.30
CA PHE A 79 -4.20 -12.02 -3.46
C PHE A 79 -4.04 -12.30 -1.96
N ASN A 80 -4.22 -13.56 -1.53
CA ASN A 80 -4.01 -13.94 -0.14
C ASN A 80 -2.53 -13.75 0.26
N LEU A 81 -1.59 -14.23 -0.56
CA LEU A 81 -0.16 -13.98 -0.33
C LEU A 81 0.19 -12.50 -0.45
N PHE A 82 -0.36 -11.80 -1.44
CA PHE A 82 -0.15 -10.36 -1.63
C PHE A 82 -0.50 -9.56 -0.36
N TYR A 83 -1.70 -9.75 0.18
CA TYR A 83 -2.11 -9.05 1.40
C TYR A 83 -1.38 -9.55 2.65
N THR A 84 -1.08 -10.85 2.74
CA THR A 84 -0.29 -11.41 3.84
C THR A 84 1.07 -10.73 3.93
N ILE A 85 1.76 -10.61 2.80
CA ILE A 85 3.07 -9.96 2.71
C ILE A 85 2.94 -8.47 2.97
N GLY A 86 1.95 -7.79 2.39
CA GLY A 86 1.71 -6.37 2.65
C GLY A 86 1.48 -6.06 4.14
N VAL A 87 0.63 -6.83 4.82
CA VAL A 87 0.39 -6.68 6.26
C VAL A 87 1.63 -7.02 7.09
N LYS A 88 2.36 -8.10 6.74
CA LYS A 88 3.63 -8.46 7.38
C LYS A 88 4.64 -7.31 7.27
N ASN A 89 4.81 -6.77 6.07
CA ASN A 89 5.68 -5.64 5.77
C ASN A 89 5.29 -4.41 6.59
N PHE A 90 4.00 -4.09 6.67
CA PHE A 90 3.51 -2.96 7.44
C PHE A 90 3.78 -3.10 8.95
N ILE A 91 3.57 -4.29 9.51
CA ILE A 91 3.85 -4.57 10.93
C ILE A 91 5.37 -4.51 11.20
N GLY A 92 6.18 -5.13 10.34
CA GLY A 92 7.64 -5.11 10.44
C GLY A 92 8.19 -3.67 10.44
N TYR A 93 7.71 -2.85 9.50
CA TYR A 93 8.07 -1.44 9.44
C TYR A 93 7.63 -0.67 10.68
N ALA A 94 6.41 -0.91 11.16
CA ALA A 94 5.90 -0.27 12.38
C ALA A 94 6.71 -0.65 13.62
N ARG A 95 7.16 -1.91 13.76
CA ARG A 95 8.03 -2.36 14.87
C ARG A 95 9.37 -1.61 14.85
N LEU A 96 10.00 -1.50 13.68
CA LEU A 96 11.27 -0.79 13.51
C LEU A 96 11.12 0.69 13.84
N LYS A 97 10.15 1.37 13.24
CA LYS A 97 9.92 2.81 13.48
C LYS A 97 9.46 3.13 14.89
N GLN A 98 8.65 2.28 15.51
CA GLN A 98 8.28 2.46 16.92
C GLN A 98 9.51 2.37 17.83
N LYS A 99 10.41 1.40 17.59
CA LYS A 99 11.66 1.25 18.34
C LYS A 99 12.58 2.45 18.12
N GLU A 100 12.72 2.93 16.89
CA GLU A 100 13.50 4.11 16.54
C GLU A 100 13.00 5.37 17.25
N ILE A 101 11.68 5.62 17.24
CA ILE A 101 11.10 6.88 17.74
C ILE A 101 10.92 6.87 19.27
N THR A 102 10.54 5.72 19.84
CA THR A 102 10.13 5.64 21.26
C THR A 102 11.08 4.82 22.13
N LEU A 103 12.09 4.18 21.54
CA LEU A 103 13.00 3.24 22.19
C LEU A 103 12.30 2.03 22.84
N ARG A 104 11.07 1.74 22.41
CA ARG A 104 10.25 0.63 22.93
C ARG A 104 9.82 -0.27 21.79
N HIS A 105 9.78 -1.57 22.08
CA HIS A 105 9.20 -2.54 21.17
C HIS A 105 7.69 -2.32 21.04
N LEU A 106 7.17 -2.57 19.84
CA LEU A 106 5.74 -2.59 19.61
C LEU A 106 5.18 -3.94 20.08
N ASP A 107 4.26 -3.87 21.03
CA ASP A 107 3.55 -5.00 21.62
C ASP A 107 2.56 -5.63 20.63
N ASP A 108 2.53 -6.96 20.59
CA ASP A 108 1.61 -7.76 19.77
C ASP A 108 0.16 -7.52 20.15
N ASP A 109 -0.16 -7.21 21.43
CA ASP A 109 -1.52 -6.89 21.84
C ASP A 109 -2.07 -5.62 21.15
N LYS A 110 -1.18 -4.66 20.89
CA LYS A 110 -1.55 -3.45 20.12
C LYS A 110 -1.79 -3.78 18.66
N ILE A 111 -1.00 -4.67 18.09
CA ILE A 111 -1.17 -5.13 16.70
C ILE A 111 -2.49 -5.89 16.57
N ARG A 112 -2.80 -6.80 17.50
CA ARG A 112 -4.09 -7.52 17.58
C ARG A 112 -5.26 -6.56 17.64
N LYS A 113 -5.18 -5.56 18.53
CA LYS A 113 -6.21 -4.53 18.68
C LYS A 113 -6.39 -3.71 17.40
N TRP A 114 -5.29 -3.31 16.77
CA TRP A 114 -5.31 -2.60 15.48
C TRP A 114 -5.99 -3.45 14.40
N TRP A 115 -5.57 -4.71 14.25
CA TRP A 115 -6.09 -5.62 13.23
C TRP A 115 -7.59 -5.84 13.40
N ASN A 116 -8.02 -6.22 14.60
CA ASN A 116 -9.43 -6.45 14.93
C ASN A 116 -10.29 -5.20 14.70
N ALA A 117 -9.77 -4.01 14.99
CA ALA A 117 -10.48 -2.77 14.70
C ALA A 117 -10.55 -2.49 13.18
N SER A 118 -9.47 -2.78 12.44
CA SER A 118 -9.35 -2.45 11.01
C SER A 118 -10.19 -3.37 10.11
N ILE A 119 -10.25 -4.68 10.38
CA ILE A 119 -11.08 -5.62 9.59
C ILE A 119 -12.59 -5.40 9.79
N ASN A 120 -12.96 -4.77 10.90
CA ASN A 120 -14.33 -4.48 11.30
C ASN A 120 -14.83 -3.09 10.88
N ILE A 121 -14.02 -2.31 10.16
CA ILE A 121 -14.52 -1.11 9.49
C ILE A 121 -14.64 -1.35 7.99
N SER A 122 -15.57 -0.65 7.37
CA SER A 122 -15.72 -0.67 5.91
C SER A 122 -16.16 0.68 5.38
N ALA A 123 -15.52 1.09 4.30
CA ALA A 123 -15.89 2.27 3.54
C ALA A 123 -15.44 2.05 2.09
N PHE A 124 -16.16 2.63 1.14
CA PHE A 124 -15.82 2.52 -0.27
C PHE A 124 -15.38 3.88 -0.80
N ASN A 125 -14.11 3.98 -1.19
CA ASN A 125 -13.57 5.17 -1.85
C ASN A 125 -13.28 4.84 -3.33
N PRO A 126 -14.13 5.26 -4.28
CA PRO A 126 -13.97 4.87 -5.68
C PRO A 126 -12.64 5.34 -6.28
N ASP A 127 -12.15 6.51 -5.88
CA ASP A 127 -10.93 7.09 -6.44
C ASP A 127 -9.65 6.40 -5.98
N LEU A 128 -9.57 6.07 -4.69
CA LEU A 128 -8.46 5.30 -4.17
C LEU A 128 -8.49 3.87 -4.72
N VAL A 129 -9.68 3.25 -4.82
CA VAL A 129 -9.83 1.93 -5.45
C VAL A 129 -9.35 1.97 -6.91
N GLU A 130 -9.73 2.99 -7.69
CA GLU A 130 -9.25 3.17 -9.07
C GLU A 130 -7.72 3.31 -9.10
N SER A 131 -7.17 4.15 -8.23
CA SER A 131 -5.74 4.47 -8.16
C SER A 131 -4.89 3.23 -7.86
N PHE A 132 -5.23 2.47 -6.81
CA PHE A 132 -4.53 1.23 -6.49
C PHE A 132 -4.78 0.14 -7.55
N THR A 133 -5.93 0.12 -8.22
CA THR A 133 -6.14 -0.76 -9.37
C THR A 133 -5.19 -0.40 -10.51
N TYR A 134 -5.02 0.88 -10.80
CA TYR A 134 -4.14 1.35 -11.86
C TYR A 134 -2.68 0.99 -11.60
N ILE A 135 -2.16 1.26 -10.40
CA ILE A 135 -0.78 0.92 -10.02
C ILE A 135 -0.51 -0.56 -10.24
N ASN A 136 -1.33 -1.41 -9.61
CA ASN A 136 -1.18 -2.86 -9.72
C ASN A 136 -1.37 -3.34 -11.17
N SER A 137 -2.23 -2.71 -11.97
CA SER A 137 -2.40 -3.04 -13.39
C SER A 137 -1.15 -2.72 -14.22
N GLN A 138 -0.49 -1.59 -13.97
CA GLN A 138 0.73 -1.25 -14.70
C GLN A 138 1.89 -2.15 -14.28
N PHE A 139 1.98 -2.51 -13.00
CA PHE A 139 2.96 -3.48 -12.54
C PHE A 139 2.81 -4.82 -13.26
N LEU A 140 1.60 -5.37 -13.36
CA LEU A 140 1.36 -6.65 -14.05
C LEU A 140 1.75 -6.61 -15.54
N LYS A 141 1.52 -5.47 -16.21
CA LYS A 141 1.95 -5.29 -17.60
C LYS A 141 3.46 -5.24 -17.73
N CYS A 142 4.12 -4.52 -16.81
CA CYS A 142 5.57 -4.45 -16.72
C CYS A 142 6.18 -5.85 -16.50
N PHE A 143 5.70 -6.56 -15.48
CA PHE A 143 6.11 -7.93 -15.16
C PHE A 143 5.94 -8.87 -16.35
N PHE A 144 4.75 -8.87 -16.98
CA PHE A 144 4.49 -9.70 -18.17
C PHE A 144 5.42 -9.36 -19.33
N HIS A 145 5.72 -8.08 -19.55
CA HIS A 145 6.58 -7.66 -20.65
C HIS A 145 8.03 -8.13 -20.45
N ILE A 146 8.54 -8.05 -19.22
CA ILE A 146 9.85 -8.61 -18.85
C ILE A 146 9.87 -10.12 -19.07
N ASP A 147 8.88 -10.83 -18.52
CA ASP A 147 8.79 -12.29 -18.59
C ASP A 147 8.65 -12.80 -20.04
N LYS A 148 7.72 -12.22 -20.81
CA LYS A 148 7.48 -12.62 -22.21
C LYS A 148 8.71 -12.49 -23.11
N ASN A 149 9.54 -11.48 -22.86
CA ASN A 149 10.76 -11.24 -23.62
C ASN A 149 11.99 -11.94 -23.00
N ASN A 150 11.82 -12.70 -21.92
CA ASN A 150 12.88 -13.37 -21.18
C ASN A 150 14.03 -12.45 -20.77
N LEU A 151 13.73 -11.18 -20.44
CA LEU A 151 14.76 -10.20 -20.12
C LEU A 151 15.40 -10.54 -18.78
N ASP A 152 16.72 -10.63 -18.78
CA ASP A 152 17.51 -10.84 -17.58
C ASP A 152 18.03 -9.49 -17.05
N PRO A 153 17.89 -9.19 -15.75
CA PRO A 153 18.31 -7.89 -15.21
C PRO A 153 19.82 -7.63 -15.28
N PHE A 154 20.64 -8.68 -15.50
CA PHE A 154 22.10 -8.58 -15.63
C PHE A 154 22.57 -8.61 -17.09
N GLN A 155 21.96 -9.45 -17.94
CA GLN A 155 22.33 -9.54 -19.36
C GLN A 155 21.67 -8.45 -20.21
N ASP A 156 20.39 -8.17 -19.97
CA ASP A 156 19.59 -7.21 -20.73
C ASP A 156 19.36 -5.92 -19.91
N ARG A 157 20.38 -5.51 -19.17
CA ARG A 157 20.28 -4.49 -18.10
C ARG A 157 19.57 -3.22 -18.54
N ASP A 158 19.95 -2.66 -19.70
CA ASP A 158 19.42 -1.38 -20.18
C ASP A 158 17.95 -1.49 -20.58
N ASP A 159 17.57 -2.54 -21.32
CA ASP A 159 16.17 -2.76 -21.71
C ASP A 159 15.29 -3.05 -20.49
N TYR A 160 15.78 -3.89 -19.57
CA TYR A 160 15.10 -4.18 -18.31
C TYR A 160 14.86 -2.90 -17.50
N LYS A 161 15.91 -2.09 -17.32
CA LYS A 161 15.85 -0.81 -16.60
C LYS A 161 14.90 0.16 -17.28
N ASN A 162 14.95 0.28 -18.61
CA ASN A 162 14.06 1.17 -19.37
C ASN A 162 12.58 0.79 -19.20
N ILE A 163 12.26 -0.51 -19.12
CA ILE A 163 10.90 -0.98 -18.85
C ILE A 163 10.45 -0.59 -17.44
N LEU A 164 11.30 -0.76 -16.43
CA LEU A 164 10.99 -0.35 -15.07
C LEU A 164 10.82 1.18 -14.94
N ILE A 165 11.68 1.97 -15.60
CA ILE A 165 11.55 3.43 -15.65
C ILE A 165 10.24 3.83 -16.33
N HIS A 166 9.86 3.16 -17.42
CA HIS A 166 8.59 3.41 -18.10
C HIS A 166 7.37 3.09 -17.22
N TYR A 167 7.46 2.05 -16.39
CA TYR A 167 6.46 1.77 -15.36
C TYR A 167 6.36 2.95 -14.37
N CYS A 168 7.46 3.41 -13.78
CA CYS A 168 7.46 4.57 -12.89
C CYS A 168 6.88 5.82 -13.55
N ASP A 169 7.30 6.15 -14.77
CA ASP A 169 6.81 7.31 -15.53
C ASP A 169 5.30 7.24 -15.78
N SER A 170 4.77 6.05 -16.07
CA SER A 170 3.34 5.84 -16.26
C SER A 170 2.55 6.14 -14.98
N ILE A 171 3.07 5.72 -13.83
CA ILE A 171 2.45 5.99 -12.53
C ILE A 171 2.55 7.48 -12.16
N ILE A 172 3.73 8.08 -12.30
CA ILE A 172 3.96 9.51 -12.04
C ILE A 172 3.01 10.35 -12.89
N LYS A 173 2.93 10.08 -14.19
CA LYS A 173 2.02 10.79 -15.11
C LYS A 173 0.55 10.65 -14.69
N TYR A 174 0.13 9.47 -14.24
CA TYR A 174 -1.24 9.24 -13.78
C TYR A 174 -1.56 10.07 -12.54
N PHE A 175 -0.70 10.05 -11.51
CA PHE A 175 -0.96 10.77 -10.27
C PHE A 175 -0.81 12.27 -10.39
N ARG A 176 0.16 12.77 -11.18
CA ARG A 176 0.24 14.20 -11.50
C ARG A 176 -1.08 14.69 -12.11
N LYS A 177 -1.60 13.97 -13.09
CA LYS A 177 -2.89 14.31 -13.72
C LYS A 177 -4.06 14.25 -12.73
N LYS A 178 -4.07 13.30 -11.79
CA LYS A 178 -5.09 13.23 -10.72
C LYS A 178 -5.02 14.45 -9.80
N ILE A 179 -3.82 14.84 -9.36
CA ILE A 179 -3.62 16.03 -8.52
C ILE A 179 -3.98 17.30 -9.28
N GLU A 180 -3.46 17.50 -10.50
CA GLU A 180 -3.71 18.68 -11.34
C GLU A 180 -5.20 18.89 -11.65
N ARG A 181 -5.97 17.80 -11.79
CA ARG A 181 -7.43 17.87 -11.97
C ARG A 181 -8.17 18.40 -10.73
N ASN A 182 -7.57 18.30 -9.55
CA ASN A 182 -8.13 18.73 -8.27
C ASN A 182 -9.58 18.21 -8.03
N ILE A 183 -9.84 16.98 -8.45
CA ILE A 183 -11.14 16.30 -8.33
C ILE A 183 -10.91 15.01 -7.57
N PHE A 184 -11.78 14.75 -6.60
CA PHE A 184 -11.78 13.53 -5.81
C PHE A 184 -13.19 12.96 -5.65
N PHE A 185 -13.40 11.72 -6.07
CA PHE A 185 -14.69 11.05 -6.00
C PHE A 185 -14.87 10.29 -4.69
N ILE A 186 -15.98 10.54 -4.00
CA ILE A 186 -16.36 9.82 -2.77
C ILE A 186 -17.76 9.24 -2.89
N LYS A 187 -17.99 8.09 -2.22
CA LYS A 187 -19.32 7.50 -2.13
C LYS A 187 -19.97 7.90 -0.81
N LYS A 188 -21.09 8.62 -0.87
CA LYS A 188 -21.97 8.91 0.28
C LYS A 188 -23.33 8.25 0.04
N GLY A 189 -23.61 7.17 0.77
CA GLY A 189 -24.78 6.32 0.53
C GLY A 189 -24.78 5.73 -0.88
N ASN A 190 -25.83 6.02 -1.67
CA ASN A 190 -25.96 5.54 -3.06
C ASN A 190 -25.48 6.54 -4.10
N LYS A 191 -24.91 7.67 -3.69
CA LYS A 191 -24.44 8.74 -4.60
C LYS A 191 -22.91 8.83 -4.60
N ILE A 192 -22.37 9.20 -5.75
CA ILE A 192 -20.98 9.63 -5.89
C ILE A 192 -20.97 11.15 -5.83
N GLU A 193 -20.21 11.71 -4.90
CA GLU A 193 -19.98 13.14 -4.78
C GLU A 193 -18.57 13.48 -5.26
N ILE A 194 -18.43 14.69 -5.78
CA ILE A 194 -17.17 15.25 -6.26
C ILE A 194 -16.69 16.28 -5.25
N GLU A 195 -15.51 16.06 -4.69
CA GLU A 195 -14.83 16.94 -3.76
C GLU A 195 -13.54 17.47 -4.41
N LYS A 196 -12.98 18.54 -3.84
CA LYS A 196 -11.65 19.03 -4.23
C LYS A 196 -10.55 18.38 -3.38
N LEU A 197 -9.38 18.16 -3.97
CA LEU A 197 -8.19 17.70 -3.25
C LEU A 197 -7.55 18.83 -2.41
N TYR A 198 -7.56 20.05 -2.95
CA TYR A 198 -6.95 21.23 -2.33
C TYR A 198 -7.65 22.52 -2.75
N LEU A 199 -7.41 23.58 -1.98
CA LEU A 199 -7.65 24.97 -2.39
C LEU A 199 -6.35 25.61 -2.84
N GLU A 200 -6.43 26.52 -3.80
CA GLU A 200 -5.28 27.31 -4.25
C GLU A 200 -5.49 28.78 -3.84
N ASN A 201 -4.51 29.36 -3.17
CA ASN A 201 -4.51 30.77 -2.80
C ASN A 201 -3.07 31.31 -2.83
N ASN A 202 -2.84 32.41 -3.55
CA ASN A 202 -1.51 33.03 -3.72
C ASN A 202 -0.41 32.03 -4.13
N GLN A 203 -0.69 31.21 -5.15
CA GLN A 203 0.23 30.17 -5.66
C GLN A 203 0.63 29.11 -4.61
N LYS A 204 -0.12 29.01 -3.50
CA LYS A 204 0.05 27.96 -2.48
C LYS A 204 -1.14 27.02 -2.51
N TYR A 205 -0.84 25.73 -2.33
CA TYR A 205 -1.82 24.66 -2.25
C TYR A 205 -2.14 24.32 -0.79
N TYR A 206 -3.43 24.23 -0.49
CA TYR A 206 -3.96 23.91 0.84
C TYR A 206 -4.77 22.62 0.76
N PRO A 207 -4.17 21.46 1.11
CA PRO A 207 -4.85 20.17 1.09
C PRO A 207 -6.14 20.18 1.92
N LEU A 208 -7.19 19.57 1.39
CA LEU A 208 -8.49 19.49 2.03
C LEU A 208 -8.69 18.17 2.80
N VAL A 209 -9.33 18.27 3.96
CA VAL A 209 -9.83 17.11 4.70
C VAL A 209 -11.18 16.71 4.11
N ILE A 210 -11.24 15.51 3.54
CA ILE A 210 -12.47 14.95 2.99
C ILE A 210 -13.08 14.00 4.01
N LYS A 211 -14.37 14.18 4.29
CA LYS A 211 -15.15 13.30 5.17
C LYS A 211 -15.87 12.24 4.35
N MET A 212 -15.86 11.00 4.85
CA MET A 212 -16.60 9.90 4.26
C MET A 212 -17.30 9.04 5.32
N PRO A 213 -18.43 8.40 4.96
CA PRO A 213 -19.10 7.46 5.84
C PRO A 213 -18.28 6.17 5.99
N VAL A 214 -18.12 5.74 7.23
CA VAL A 214 -17.41 4.52 7.63
C VAL A 214 -18.36 3.66 8.45
N ASN A 215 -18.62 2.45 8.00
CA ASN A 215 -19.47 1.51 8.70
C ASN A 215 -18.61 0.70 9.67
N ASP A 216 -18.90 0.80 10.95
CA ASP A 216 -18.41 -0.10 11.98
C ASP A 216 -19.32 -1.34 12.02
N LEU A 217 -18.75 -2.48 11.62
CA LEU A 217 -19.46 -3.75 11.51
C LEU A 217 -19.77 -4.37 12.87
N THR A 218 -19.06 -3.97 13.93
CA THR A 218 -19.32 -4.48 15.29
C THR A 218 -20.54 -3.82 15.91
N THR A 219 -20.74 -2.53 15.66
CA THR A 219 -21.85 -1.75 16.22
C THR A 219 -22.99 -1.52 15.24
N ASN A 220 -22.79 -1.88 13.96
CA ASN A 220 -23.67 -1.58 12.84
C ASN A 220 -24.01 -0.07 12.73
N LYS A 221 -23.06 0.79 13.11
CA LYS A 221 -23.18 2.25 13.06
C LYS A 221 -22.29 2.82 11.97
N THR A 222 -22.80 3.87 11.33
CA THR A 222 -22.02 4.67 10.38
C THR A 222 -21.48 5.91 11.09
N HIS A 223 -20.18 6.16 10.93
CA HIS A 223 -19.49 7.32 11.44
C HIS A 223 -18.92 8.14 10.28
N GLU A 224 -18.97 9.46 10.36
CA GLU A 224 -18.17 10.30 9.46
C GLU A 224 -16.73 10.38 9.97
N MET A 225 -15.79 10.04 9.11
CA MET A 225 -14.36 10.16 9.38
C MET A 225 -13.66 10.90 8.25
N GLY A 226 -12.64 11.69 8.60
CA GLY A 226 -11.87 12.50 7.67
C GLY A 226 -10.55 11.86 7.26
N PHE A 227 -9.99 12.29 6.13
CA PHE A 227 -8.58 12.11 5.76
C PHE A 227 -8.19 13.14 4.72
N VAL A 228 -6.90 13.21 4.38
CA VAL A 228 -6.36 14.14 3.38
C VAL A 228 -5.86 13.35 2.17
N PRO A 229 -6.70 13.15 1.12
CA PRO A 229 -6.31 12.34 -0.03
C PRO A 229 -5.13 12.90 -0.82
N TYR A 230 -4.96 14.23 -0.84
CA TYR A 230 -3.81 14.87 -1.48
C TYR A 230 -2.49 14.26 -0.98
N LEU A 231 -2.32 14.09 0.33
CA LEU A 231 -1.09 13.54 0.93
C LEU A 231 -0.84 12.08 0.52
N ILE A 232 -1.89 11.31 0.23
CA ILE A 232 -1.76 9.93 -0.24
C ILE A 232 -1.18 9.91 -1.66
N TYR A 233 -1.67 10.80 -2.53
CA TYR A 233 -1.15 10.94 -3.89
C TYR A 233 0.26 11.53 -3.92
N ASP A 234 0.56 12.44 -2.99
CA ASP A 234 1.89 13.00 -2.78
C ASP A 234 2.89 11.91 -2.37
N ASP A 235 2.57 11.13 -1.33
CA ASP A 235 3.39 9.99 -0.88
C ASP A 235 3.64 8.97 -2.02
N LEU A 236 2.60 8.69 -2.83
CA LEU A 236 2.71 7.83 -4.01
C LEU A 236 3.66 8.43 -5.05
N LEU A 237 3.52 9.71 -5.39
CA LEU A 237 4.41 10.38 -6.33
C LEU A 237 5.85 10.34 -5.87
N ASP A 238 6.11 10.70 -4.61
CA ASP A 238 7.45 10.69 -4.02
C ASP A 238 8.07 9.29 -4.09
N SER A 239 7.29 8.25 -3.78
CA SER A 239 7.74 6.86 -3.86
C SER A 239 8.16 6.48 -5.29
N PHE A 240 7.36 6.84 -6.31
CA PHE A 240 7.69 6.51 -7.70
C PHE A 240 8.80 7.39 -8.29
N TYR A 241 8.92 8.65 -7.86
CA TYR A 241 10.08 9.50 -8.20
C TYR A 241 11.37 8.95 -7.60
N TYR A 242 11.33 8.53 -6.34
CA TYR A 242 12.45 7.88 -5.69
C TYR A 242 12.85 6.61 -6.45
N ASN A 243 11.91 5.72 -6.75
CA ASN A 243 12.18 4.51 -7.51
C ASN A 243 12.79 4.80 -8.89
N LYS A 244 12.25 5.77 -9.62
CA LYS A 244 12.80 6.17 -10.92
C LYS A 244 14.25 6.61 -10.80
N LYS A 245 14.53 7.51 -9.85
CA LYS A 245 15.89 8.01 -9.61
C LYS A 245 16.83 6.88 -9.20
N THR A 246 16.39 6.00 -8.31
CA THR A 246 17.20 4.84 -7.91
C THR A 246 17.48 3.91 -9.09
N LEU A 247 16.53 3.70 -10.00
CA LEU A 247 16.79 2.95 -11.23
C LEU A 247 17.85 3.62 -12.09
N GLU A 248 17.84 4.95 -12.21
CA GLU A 248 18.85 5.72 -12.95
C GLU A 248 20.26 5.52 -12.37
N ASP A 249 20.38 5.44 -11.03
CA ASP A 249 21.65 5.40 -10.30
C ASP A 249 22.16 3.98 -9.93
N ALA A 250 21.28 2.98 -9.86
CA ALA A 250 21.60 1.64 -9.32
C ALA A 250 21.52 0.50 -10.36
N ASP A 251 21.92 -0.70 -9.95
CA ASP A 251 21.70 -1.94 -10.70
C ASP A 251 20.22 -2.36 -10.66
N SER A 252 19.78 -3.02 -11.74
CA SER A 252 18.41 -3.50 -11.90
C SER A 252 18.10 -4.63 -10.91
N ILE A 253 16.85 -4.70 -10.45
CA ILE A 253 16.37 -5.77 -9.55
C ILE A 253 15.53 -6.77 -10.31
N ASP A 254 15.67 -8.03 -9.95
CA ASP A 254 14.87 -9.11 -10.51
C ASP A 254 13.45 -9.15 -9.93
N LEU A 255 12.47 -8.79 -10.77
CA LEU A 255 11.04 -8.93 -10.44
C LEU A 255 10.60 -10.41 -10.31
N LYS A 256 11.39 -11.41 -10.73
CA LYS A 256 11.05 -12.83 -10.52
C LYS A 256 10.91 -13.20 -9.05
N VAL A 257 11.35 -12.36 -8.10
CA VAL A 257 11.03 -12.50 -6.67
C VAL A 257 9.52 -12.71 -6.44
N TYR A 258 8.65 -12.09 -7.23
CA TYR A 258 7.19 -12.27 -7.11
C TYR A 258 6.70 -13.65 -7.56
N GLN A 259 7.38 -14.24 -8.54
CA GLN A 259 7.09 -15.58 -9.03
C GLN A 259 7.70 -16.65 -8.12
N HIS A 260 8.95 -16.47 -7.68
CA HIS A 260 9.60 -17.38 -6.73
C HIS A 260 8.84 -17.49 -5.41
N ASN A 261 8.08 -16.46 -5.03
CA ASN A 261 7.22 -16.45 -3.84
C ASN A 261 5.74 -16.74 -4.15
N GLU A 262 5.42 -17.22 -5.35
CA GLU A 262 4.08 -17.66 -5.79
C GLU A 262 3.00 -16.57 -5.74
N ILE A 263 3.40 -15.30 -5.70
CA ILE A 263 2.48 -14.15 -5.63
C ILE A 263 1.90 -13.88 -7.02
N ILE A 264 2.74 -13.98 -8.05
CA ILE A 264 2.37 -13.91 -9.45
C ILE A 264 2.80 -15.20 -10.13
N ASN A 265 1.85 -15.95 -10.69
CA ASN A 265 2.15 -17.20 -11.39
C ASN A 265 1.75 -17.10 -12.87
N ILE A 266 2.57 -17.69 -13.74
CA ILE A 266 2.27 -17.85 -15.17
C ILE A 266 1.34 -19.05 -15.31
N ARG A 267 0.19 -18.91 -15.96
CA ARG A 267 -0.81 -20.00 -15.99
C ARG A 267 -0.40 -21.17 -16.85
N SER A 268 0.40 -20.94 -17.89
CA SER A 268 0.88 -22.01 -18.78
C SER A 268 1.86 -22.98 -18.11
N THR A 269 2.43 -22.62 -16.96
CA THR A 269 3.29 -23.49 -16.16
C THR A 269 2.56 -24.18 -15.00
N ILE A 270 1.27 -23.87 -14.79
CA ILE A 270 0.44 -24.56 -13.79
C ILE A 270 -0.08 -25.85 -14.42
N GLU A 271 0.69 -26.93 -14.31
CA GLU A 271 0.19 -28.28 -14.58
C GLU A 271 -1.05 -28.55 -13.73
N ASN A 272 -2.23 -28.68 -14.37
CA ASN A 272 -3.47 -29.38 -13.98
C ASN A 272 -3.93 -29.48 -12.50
N ASN A 273 -3.32 -28.76 -11.57
CA ASN A 273 -3.74 -28.67 -10.20
C ASN A 273 -4.74 -27.54 -10.13
N ARG A 274 -6.01 -27.92 -10.29
CA ARG A 274 -7.15 -27.19 -9.76
C ARG A 274 -6.99 -27.05 -8.25
N THR A 275 -6.07 -26.21 -7.78
CA THR A 275 -6.22 -25.63 -6.46
C THR A 275 -7.27 -24.56 -6.64
N ASN A 276 -8.51 -24.93 -6.25
CA ASN A 276 -9.54 -23.98 -5.86
C ASN A 276 -8.84 -22.79 -5.23
N SER A 277 -8.88 -21.63 -5.88
CA SER A 277 -8.50 -20.38 -5.25
C SER A 277 -9.48 -20.24 -4.09
N ASN A 278 -9.10 -20.71 -2.90
CA ASN A 278 -9.83 -20.39 -1.69
C ASN A 278 -9.73 -18.88 -1.60
N GLU A 279 -10.80 -18.21 -2.02
CA GLU A 279 -10.92 -16.77 -2.19
C GLU A 279 -10.91 -16.10 -0.83
N LYS A 280 -9.77 -16.13 -0.15
CA LYS A 280 -9.59 -15.43 1.10
C LYS A 280 -9.44 -13.95 0.81
N ASN A 281 -10.37 -13.17 1.34
CA ASN A 281 -10.28 -11.72 1.34
C ASN A 281 -9.23 -11.27 2.37
N LEU A 282 -8.83 -10.00 2.31
CA LEU A 282 -7.95 -9.40 3.34
C LEU A 282 -8.48 -9.63 4.77
N LYS A 283 -9.81 -9.72 4.93
CA LYS A 283 -10.46 -9.99 6.23
C LYS A 283 -10.25 -11.42 6.75
N ASP A 284 -9.92 -12.36 5.87
CA ASP A 284 -9.76 -13.78 6.19
C ASP A 284 -8.30 -14.17 6.49
N LEU A 285 -7.40 -13.17 6.52
CA LEU A 285 -6.00 -13.39 6.86
C LEU A 285 -5.85 -13.81 8.33
N ASN A 286 -5.00 -14.80 8.56
CA ASN A 286 -4.66 -15.25 9.90
C ASN A 286 -3.51 -14.39 10.47
N LEU A 287 -3.85 -13.41 11.31
CA LEU A 287 -2.87 -12.54 11.96
C LEU A 287 -1.84 -13.33 12.80
N GLU A 288 -2.24 -14.41 13.47
CA GLU A 288 -1.31 -15.21 14.29
C GLU A 288 -0.18 -15.79 13.45
N GLN A 289 -0.51 -16.32 12.28
CA GLN A 289 0.48 -16.86 11.35
C GLN A 289 1.43 -15.77 10.85
N ILE A 290 0.94 -14.54 10.66
CA ILE A 290 1.78 -13.39 10.28
C ILE A 290 2.74 -13.03 11.41
N LEU A 291 2.26 -12.95 12.65
CA LEU A 291 3.06 -12.59 13.82
C LEU A 291 4.12 -13.67 14.15
N GLN A 292 3.77 -14.95 14.05
CA GLN A 292 4.72 -16.06 14.23
C GLN A 292 5.89 -15.95 13.25
N LYS A 293 5.63 -15.67 11.97
CA LYS A 293 6.66 -15.49 10.94
C LYS A 293 7.54 -14.24 11.15
N LEU A 294 7.10 -13.28 11.97
CA LEU A 294 7.85 -12.07 12.30
C LEU A 294 8.73 -12.21 13.54
N ASN A 295 8.49 -13.22 14.38
CA ASN A 295 9.23 -13.45 15.64
C ASN A 295 10.39 -14.45 15.49
N ILE A 296 10.71 -14.86 14.26
CA ILE A 296 11.81 -15.79 13.92
C ILE A 296 13.14 -15.02 13.69
N TYR A 297 13.13 -13.69 13.84
CA TYR A 297 14.30 -12.80 13.75
C TYR A 297 14.32 -11.84 14.94
#